data_AF-A0A7M5V9M7-F1
#
_entry.id   AF-A0A7M5V9M7-F1
#
_cell.length_a   1.000
_cell.length_b   1.000
_cell.length_c   1.000
_cell.angle_alpha   90.00
_cell.angle_beta   90.00
_cell.angle_gamma   90.00
#
_symmetry.space_group_name_H-M   'P 1'
#
loop_
_entity.id
_entity.type
_entity.pdbx_description
1 polymer ?
#
loop_
_entity_poly.entity_id
_entity_poly.type
_entity_poly.pdbx_seq_one_letter_code
_entity_poly.pdbx_strand_id
1 'polypeptide(L)'
;MDLFEDLDENRWENKGHPPLDPSSIEGYTSYIVFQRQIVEDAKTMILYLKTEQGRPLQVKLSNFKPDRNPMKSVRNCCLKIRKNEIVGIMMDRDWVEAK
;
A
#
# COMPACT_ATOMS: atom_id res chain seq x y z
N MET A 1 -10.09 8.20 7.25
CA MET A 1 -8.82 8.36 6.53
C MET A 1 -9.06 7.65 5.22
N ASP A 2 -9.15 8.42 4.15
CA ASP A 2 -9.37 7.91 2.80
C ASP A 2 -8.00 7.74 2.14
N LEU A 3 -7.63 6.49 1.84
CA LEU A 3 -6.32 6.19 1.25
C LEU A 3 -6.11 6.94 -0.07
N PHE A 4 -7.17 7.04 -0.87
CA PHE A 4 -7.07 7.61 -2.21
C PHE A 4 -6.78 9.11 -2.15
N GLU A 5 -7.31 9.81 -1.13
CA GLU A 5 -7.02 11.23 -0.92
C GLU A 5 -5.54 11.51 -0.65
N ASP A 6 -4.81 10.55 -0.08
CA ASP A 6 -3.38 10.69 0.24
C ASP A 6 -2.46 10.29 -0.93
N LEU A 7 -2.99 9.73 -2.02
CA LEU A 7 -2.25 9.26 -3.19
C LEU A 7 -2.37 10.22 -4.39
N ASP A 8 -1.38 10.22 -5.29
CA ASP A 8 -1.46 11.00 -6.53
C ASP A 8 -2.47 10.37 -7.51
N GLU A 9 -3.61 11.03 -7.72
CA GLU A 9 -4.70 10.60 -8.61
C GLU A 9 -4.28 10.42 -10.09
N ASN A 10 -3.15 11.01 -10.50
CA ASN A 10 -2.60 10.80 -11.84
C ASN A 10 -1.88 9.46 -11.96
N ARG A 11 -1.49 8.88 -10.83
CA ARG A 11 -0.72 7.62 -10.75
C ARG A 11 -1.52 6.47 -10.17
N TRP A 12 -2.58 6.77 -9.44
CA TRP A 12 -3.43 5.78 -8.78
C TRP A 12 -4.87 5.87 -9.29
N GLU A 13 -5.53 4.72 -9.39
CA GLU A 13 -6.93 4.56 -9.73
C GLU A 13 -7.68 4.03 -8.50
N ASN A 14 -8.78 4.70 -8.14
CA ASN A 14 -9.70 4.22 -7.12
C ASN A 14 -10.56 3.09 -7.69
N LYS A 15 -10.42 1.88 -7.16
CA LYS A 15 -11.22 0.70 -7.52
C LYS A 15 -12.49 0.57 -6.67
N GLY A 16 -12.67 1.44 -5.68
CA GLY A 16 -13.81 1.47 -4.77
C GLY A 16 -13.55 0.66 -3.51
N HIS A 17 -14.52 -0.19 -3.15
CA HIS A 17 -14.43 -1.03 -1.96
C HIS A 17 -13.73 -2.36 -2.28
N PRO A 18 -12.91 -2.88 -1.35
CA PRO A 18 -12.33 -4.21 -1.51
C PRO A 18 -13.43 -5.30 -1.57
N PRO A 19 -13.16 -6.44 -2.20
CA PRO A 19 -14.03 -7.61 -2.10
C PRO A 19 -14.03 -8.18 -0.67
N LEU A 20 -15.02 -9.04 -0.37
CA LEU A 20 -15.14 -9.71 0.94
C LEU A 20 -13.91 -10.54 1.30
N ASP A 21 -13.24 -11.13 0.30
CA ASP A 21 -11.97 -11.83 0.46
C ASP A 21 -10.88 -11.15 -0.40
N PRO A 22 -10.14 -10.18 0.15
CA PRO A 22 -9.06 -9.50 -0.58
C PRO A 22 -7.95 -10.43 -1.08
N SER A 23 -7.74 -11.56 -0.38
CA SER A 23 -6.71 -12.54 -0.75
C SER A 23 -7.09 -13.35 -1.99
N SER A 24 -8.37 -13.33 -2.39
CA SER A 24 -8.83 -14.00 -3.61
C SER A 24 -8.49 -13.23 -4.89
N ILE A 25 -8.06 -11.97 -4.79
CA ILE A 25 -7.68 -11.16 -5.94
C ILE A 25 -6.24 -11.47 -6.34
N GLU A 26 -6.05 -11.77 -7.62
CA GLU A 26 -4.75 -12.14 -8.16
C GLU A 26 -3.68 -11.07 -7.87
N GLY A 27 -2.55 -11.53 -7.31
CA GLY A 27 -1.40 -10.69 -7.01
C GLY A 27 -1.48 -9.92 -5.70
N TYR A 28 -2.60 -9.98 -4.97
CA TYR A 28 -2.69 -9.43 -3.61
C TYR A 28 -2.25 -10.44 -2.58
N THR A 29 -1.59 -9.94 -1.53
CA THR A 29 -1.18 -10.75 -0.40
C THR A 29 -1.30 -9.93 0.88
N SER A 30 -1.76 -10.55 1.96
CA SER A 30 -1.83 -9.91 3.27
C SER A 30 -0.46 -9.73 3.88
N TYR A 31 -0.18 -8.51 4.32
CA TYR A 31 1.05 -8.14 4.99
C TYR A 31 0.79 -7.40 6.29
N ILE A 32 1.74 -7.57 7.21
CA ILE A 32 1.86 -6.80 8.42
C ILE A 32 2.97 -5.78 8.21
N VAL A 33 2.62 -4.49 8.25
CA VAL A 33 3.58 -3.38 8.27
C VAL A 33 4.11 -3.25 9.69
N PHE A 34 5.42 -3.43 9.88
CA PHE A 34 6.04 -3.29 11.21
C PHE A 34 7.03 -2.13 11.30
N GLN A 35 7.52 -1.63 10.16
CA GLN A 35 8.34 -0.42 10.10
C GLN A 35 8.10 0.31 8.79
N ARG A 36 8.27 1.63 8.80
CA ARG A 36 8.10 2.52 7.66
C ARG A 36 9.06 3.70 7.76
N GLN A 37 9.51 4.19 6.63
CA GLN A 37 10.43 5.31 6.51
C GLN A 37 10.03 6.16 5.31
N ILE A 38 9.74 7.43 5.52
CA ILE A 38 9.57 8.39 4.43
C ILE A 38 10.96 8.81 3.95
N VAL A 39 11.16 8.80 2.63
CA VAL A 39 12.42 9.21 1.99
C VAL A 39 12.39 10.74 1.78
N GLU A 40 13.56 11.39 1.69
CA GLU A 40 13.73 12.86 1.63
C GLU A 40 12.92 13.54 0.50
N ASP A 41 12.54 12.81 -0.55
CA ASP A 41 11.71 13.33 -1.64
C ASP A 41 10.24 13.57 -1.28
N ALA A 42 9.82 13.22 -0.05
CA ALA A 42 8.47 13.36 0.51
C ALA A 42 7.35 12.75 -0.35
N LYS A 43 7.70 11.89 -1.31
CA LYS A 43 6.78 11.20 -2.23
C LYS A 43 7.07 9.71 -2.34
N THR A 44 8.14 9.26 -1.69
CA THR A 44 8.55 7.87 -1.60
C THR A 44 8.60 7.42 -0.14
N MET A 45 8.11 6.21 0.11
CA MET A 45 8.14 5.56 1.41
C MET A 45 8.67 4.15 1.26
N ILE A 46 9.58 3.77 2.14
CA ILE A 46 10.03 2.39 2.31
C ILE A 46 9.20 1.75 3.42
N LEU A 47 8.61 0.61 3.10
CA LEU A 47 7.80 -0.20 4.02
C LEU A 47 8.51 -1.52 4.27
N TYR A 48 8.59 -1.88 5.54
CA TYR A 48 9.07 -3.17 5.99
C TYR A 48 7.87 -4.00 6.41
N LEU A 49 7.65 -5.05 5.65
CA LEU A 49 6.48 -5.91 5.67
C LEU A 49 6.87 -7.30 6.11
N LYS A 50 5.93 -8.05 6.67
CA LYS A 50 6.05 -9.50 6.79
C LYS A 50 4.71 -10.15 6.51
N THR A 51 4.73 -11.32 5.91
CA THR A 51 3.55 -12.20 5.90
C THR A 51 3.40 -12.85 7.29
N GLU A 52 2.25 -13.48 7.56
CA GLU A 52 2.06 -14.25 8.79
C GLU A 52 3.12 -15.36 8.96
N GLN A 53 3.60 -15.91 7.84
CA GLN A 53 4.64 -16.95 7.81
C GLN A 53 6.07 -16.41 8.00
N GLY A 54 6.24 -15.10 8.20
CA GLY A 54 7.39 -14.57 8.93
C GLY A 54 8.63 -14.16 8.12
N ARG A 55 8.56 -14.02 6.78
CA ARG A 55 9.68 -13.44 6.03
C ARG A 55 9.56 -11.92 5.92
N PRO A 56 10.53 -11.15 6.42
CA PRO A 56 10.54 -9.71 6.21
C PRO A 56 10.80 -9.39 4.74
N LEU A 57 10.10 -8.40 4.23
CA LEU A 57 10.18 -7.89 2.87
C LEU A 57 10.26 -6.37 2.93
N GLN A 58 11.19 -5.80 2.19
CA GLN A 58 11.28 -4.36 2.00
C GLN A 58 10.67 -4.00 0.65
N VAL A 59 9.71 -3.08 0.66
CA VAL A 59 9.09 -2.55 -0.57
C VAL A 59 8.99 -1.05 -0.56
N LYS A 60 8.80 -0.49 -1.75
CA LYS A 60 8.65 0.94 -1.98
C LYS A 60 7.20 1.29 -2.32
N LEU A 61 6.67 2.34 -1.70
CA LEU A 61 5.48 3.05 -2.14
C LEU A 61 5.92 4.39 -2.75
N SER A 62 5.54 4.63 -3.99
CA SER A 62 5.88 5.86 -4.73
C SER A 62 4.63 6.68 -5.03
N ASN A 63 4.84 7.96 -5.31
CA ASN A 63 3.83 8.87 -5.85
C ASN A 63 2.61 9.03 -4.92
N PHE A 64 2.85 9.18 -3.62
CA PHE A 64 1.83 9.74 -2.73
C PHE A 64 1.95 11.27 -2.69
N LYS A 65 0.89 11.96 -2.26
CA LYS A 65 0.88 13.43 -2.23
C LYS A 65 1.91 13.96 -1.22
N PRO A 66 2.61 15.08 -1.50
CA PRO A 66 3.47 15.74 -0.51
C PRO A 66 2.72 15.98 0.81
N ASP A 67 3.45 15.89 1.93
CA ASP A 67 2.92 16.08 3.30
C ASP A 67 1.84 15.09 3.73
N ARG A 68 1.55 14.05 2.91
CA ARG A 68 0.66 12.95 3.27
C ARG A 68 1.44 11.72 3.69
N ASN A 69 0.77 10.88 4.47
CA ASN A 69 1.32 9.60 4.92
C ASN A 69 0.21 8.55 4.82
N PRO A 70 0.00 7.99 3.61
CA PRO A 70 -1.11 7.08 3.33
C PRO A 70 -1.08 5.82 4.20
N MET A 71 0.08 5.49 4.77
CA MET A 71 0.30 4.29 5.56
C MET A 71 0.51 4.59 7.06
N LYS A 72 0.19 5.79 7.57
CA LYS A 72 0.52 6.24 8.95
C LYS A 72 -0.12 5.40 10.07
N SER A 73 -1.31 4.87 9.86
CA SER A 73 -2.03 4.06 10.86
C SER A 73 -2.33 2.65 10.36
N VAL A 74 -1.71 2.26 9.25
CA VAL A 74 -1.93 0.97 8.61
C VAL A 74 -0.96 -0.04 9.21
N ARG A 75 -1.52 -1.07 9.85
CA ARG A 75 -0.76 -2.19 10.41
C ARG A 75 -0.93 -3.46 9.57
N ASN A 76 -2.15 -3.74 9.16
CA ASN A 76 -2.48 -4.87 8.30
C ASN A 76 -3.06 -4.32 7.00
N CYS A 77 -2.59 -4.82 5.87
CA CYS A 77 -3.11 -4.46 4.56
C CYS A 77 -2.88 -5.59 3.56
N CYS A 78 -3.70 -5.60 2.51
CA CYS A 78 -3.47 -6.47 1.37
C CYS A 78 -2.79 -5.65 0.28
N LEU A 79 -1.60 -6.09 -0.14
CA LEU A 79 -0.77 -5.36 -1.08
C LEU A 79 -0.51 -6.19 -2.32
N LYS A 80 -0.49 -5.52 -3.46
CA LYS A 80 0.01 -6.05 -4.73
C LYS A 80 1.39 -5.48 -4.99
N ILE A 81 2.39 -6.34 -5.07
CA ILE A 81 3.80 -5.95 -5.17
C ILE A 81 4.38 -6.44 -6.49
N ARG A 82 5.00 -5.55 -7.25
CA ARG A 82 5.68 -5.85 -8.50
C ARG A 82 7.10 -5.28 -8.46
N LYS A 83 8.12 -6.13 -8.60
CA LYS A 83 9.54 -5.72 -8.57
C LYS A 83 9.91 -4.86 -7.33
N ASN A 84 9.44 -5.26 -6.14
CA ASN A 84 9.61 -4.54 -4.86
C ASN A 84 8.92 -3.16 -4.77
N GLU A 85 8.02 -2.84 -5.70
CA GLU A 85 7.18 -1.65 -5.65
C GLU A 85 5.73 -2.04 -5.39
N ILE A 86 5.05 -1.28 -4.52
CA ILE A 86 3.63 -1.43 -4.26
C ILE A 86 2.89 -0.80 -5.44
N VAL A 87 2.10 -1.62 -6.12
CA VAL A 87 1.26 -1.23 -7.26
C VAL A 87 -0.23 -1.41 -6.97
N GLY A 88 -0.59 -1.91 -5.79
CA GLY A 88 -1.96 -2.02 -5.34
C GLY A 88 -2.04 -2.09 -3.83
N ILE A 89 -3.04 -1.42 -3.27
CA ILE A 89 -3.29 -1.36 -1.83
C ILE A 89 -4.78 -1.59 -1.61
N MET A 90 -5.08 -2.56 -0.76
CA MET A 90 -6.41 -2.85 -0.24
C MET A 90 -6.39 -2.73 1.28
N MET A 91 -7.28 -1.90 1.79
CA MET A 91 -7.62 -1.77 3.19
C MET A 91 -9.13 -1.98 3.36
N ASP A 92 -9.61 -2.10 4.60
CA ASP A 92 -11.02 -2.43 4.92
C ASP A 92 -12.10 -1.66 4.16
N ARG A 93 -11.79 -0.43 3.69
CA ARG A 93 -12.74 0.44 2.99
C ARG A 93 -12.28 0.91 1.62
N ASP A 94 -10.98 0.83 1.34
CA ASP A 94 -10.36 1.47 0.18
C ASP A 94 -9.56 0.45 -0.61
N TRP A 95 -9.79 0.43 -1.92
CA TRP A 95 -9.01 -0.34 -2.88
C TRP A 95 -8.50 0.58 -3.98
N VAL A 96 -7.17 0.63 -4.13
CA VAL A 96 -6.49 1.45 -5.13
C VAL A 96 -5.44 0.63 -5.87
N GLU A 97 -5.26 0.92 -7.16
CA GLU A 97 -4.18 0.35 -7.99
C GLU A 97 -3.43 1.43 -8.77
N ALA A 98 -2.14 1.20 -9.00
CA ALA A 98 -1.35 2.05 -9.87
C ALA A 98 -1.81 1.90 -11.32
N LYS A 99 -1.83 3.03 -12.05
CA LYS A 99 -2.15 3.11 -13.49
C LYS A 99 -0.99 2.64 -14.36
#